data_AF-A0A5B3H1U9-F1
#
_entry.id   AF-A0A5B3H1U9-F1
#
_cell.length_a   1.000
_cell.length_b   1.000
_cell.length_c   1.000
_cell.angle_alpha   90.00
_cell.angle_beta   90.00
_cell.angle_gamma   90.00
#
_symmetry.space_group_name_H-M   'P 1'
#
loop_
_entity.id
_entity.type
_entity.pdbx_description
1 polymer ?
#
loop_
_entity_poly.entity_id
_entity_poly.type
_entity_poly.pdbx_seq_one_letter_code
_entity_poly.pdbx_strand_id
1 'polypeptide(L)'
;MADYIARFRDAKRFLECCRACRNYGRSWGCPPFGYDVGAYLSQYTSALIIATKITPAEQHVPMSEAGRLIRPERQWLERRLLEMERRYGGRSFAYVGTCLYCPEGTCTRPEAKPCRHPELVRPSLEACGFDIAHTTSELFGIELKWGTDGSLPEYLTLVCGFFHNAENIIWNG
;
A
#
# COMPACT_ATOMS: atom_id res chain seq x y z
N MET A 1 2.40 10.05 -14.72
CA MET A 1 2.69 8.65 -14.35
C MET A 1 4.08 8.18 -14.78
N ALA A 2 4.49 8.35 -16.04
CA ALA A 2 5.78 7.84 -16.53
C ALA A 2 7.00 8.31 -15.70
N ASP A 3 7.05 9.60 -15.35
CA ASP A 3 8.08 10.16 -14.47
C ASP A 3 8.09 9.49 -13.09
N TYR A 4 6.90 9.30 -12.50
CA TYR A 4 6.75 8.64 -11.20
C TYR A 4 7.26 7.18 -11.24
N ILE A 5 6.95 6.43 -12.29
CA ILE A 5 7.49 5.07 -12.48
C ILE A 5 9.02 5.12 -12.60
N ALA A 6 9.56 6.01 -13.43
CA ALA A 6 10.99 6.05 -13.71
C ALA A 6 11.83 6.39 -12.47
N ARG A 7 11.34 7.31 -11.62
CA ARG A 7 12.07 7.81 -10.45
C ARG A 7 11.86 6.98 -9.20
N PHE A 8 10.66 6.41 -9.03
CA PHE A 8 10.26 5.80 -7.77
C PHE A 8 10.04 4.29 -7.85
N ARG A 9 10.18 3.65 -9.01
CA ARG A 9 9.96 2.20 -9.14
C ARG A 9 11.25 1.45 -9.46
N ASP A 10 11.69 0.61 -8.51
CA ASP A 10 12.72 -0.40 -8.72
C ASP A 10 12.12 -1.79 -8.50
N ALA A 11 11.53 -2.33 -9.58
CA ALA A 11 10.81 -3.60 -9.52
C ALA A 11 11.68 -4.77 -9.03
N LYS A 12 12.98 -4.76 -9.39
CA LYS A 12 13.90 -5.84 -9.00
C LYS A 12 14.20 -5.76 -7.52
N ARG A 13 14.62 -4.58 -7.04
CA ARG A 13 14.99 -4.37 -5.63
C ARG A 13 13.80 -4.65 -4.71
N PHE A 14 12.62 -4.10 -5.02
CA PHE A 14 11.45 -4.25 -4.17
C PHE A 14 10.82 -5.64 -4.24
N LEU A 15 11.03 -6.39 -5.34
CA LEU A 15 10.67 -7.81 -5.36
C LEU A 15 11.51 -8.62 -4.36
N GLU A 16 12.81 -8.32 -4.22
CA GLU A 16 13.64 -8.96 -3.18
C GLU A 16 13.20 -8.57 -1.77
N CYS A 17 12.87 -7.30 -1.54
CA CYS A 17 12.26 -6.86 -0.27
C CYS A 17 10.96 -7.63 0.01
N CYS A 18 10.10 -7.79 -1.00
CA CYS A 18 8.87 -8.56 -0.87
C CYS A 18 9.18 -10.02 -0.54
N ARG A 19 10.14 -10.68 -1.20
CA ARG A 19 10.52 -12.09 -0.93
C ARG A 19 10.99 -12.31 0.51
N ALA A 20 11.63 -11.32 1.13
CA ALA A 20 12.00 -11.35 2.55
C ALA A 20 10.82 -11.13 3.50
N CYS A 21 9.70 -10.59 3.01
CA CYS A 21 8.50 -10.34 3.81
C CYS A 21 7.66 -11.61 3.97
N ARG A 22 7.14 -11.83 5.20
CA ARG A 22 6.28 -12.97 5.55
C ARG A 22 5.01 -13.10 4.69
N ASN A 23 4.58 -12.04 4.02
CA ASN A 23 3.35 -12.03 3.22
C ASN A 23 3.55 -12.47 1.76
N TYR A 24 4.80 -12.59 1.30
CA TYR A 24 5.09 -13.03 -0.08
C TYR A 24 4.48 -14.39 -0.36
N GLY A 25 3.68 -14.48 -1.43
CA GLY A 25 2.95 -15.70 -1.78
C GLY A 25 1.90 -16.15 -0.76
N ARG A 26 1.61 -15.36 0.29
CA ARG A 26 0.65 -15.70 1.36
C ARG A 26 -0.57 -14.78 1.42
N SER A 27 -0.51 -13.63 0.76
CA SER A 27 -1.62 -12.68 0.65
C SER A 27 -1.90 -12.34 -0.81
N TRP A 28 -3.18 -12.22 -1.17
CA TRP A 28 -3.58 -11.74 -2.50
C TRP A 28 -3.24 -10.27 -2.77
N GLY A 29 -2.93 -9.48 -1.73
CA GLY A 29 -2.40 -8.12 -1.87
C GLY A 29 -0.88 -8.06 -2.10
N CYS A 30 -0.19 -9.21 -2.12
CA CYS A 30 1.26 -9.30 -2.23
C CYS A 30 1.68 -10.13 -3.46
N PRO A 31 2.89 -9.91 -4.01
CA PRO A 31 3.39 -10.70 -5.13
C PRO A 31 3.60 -12.18 -4.76
N PRO A 32 3.69 -13.08 -5.76
CA PRO A 32 3.67 -12.80 -7.21
C PRO A 32 2.25 -12.59 -7.78
N PHE A 33 2.08 -11.68 -8.74
CA PHE A 33 0.73 -11.34 -9.24
C PHE A 33 0.26 -12.11 -10.48
N GLY A 34 1.14 -12.88 -11.14
CA GLY A 34 0.77 -13.68 -12.31
C GLY A 34 0.55 -12.85 -13.60
N TYR A 35 0.85 -11.55 -13.57
CA TYR A 35 0.83 -10.65 -14.73
C TYR A 35 2.04 -9.71 -14.68
N ASP A 36 2.36 -9.09 -15.82
CA ASP A 36 3.39 -8.06 -15.91
C ASP A 36 2.90 -6.77 -15.24
N VAL A 37 3.44 -6.48 -14.05
CA VAL A 37 3.10 -5.28 -13.28
C VAL A 37 3.54 -4.01 -14.01
N GLY A 38 4.68 -4.01 -14.70
CA GLY A 38 5.16 -2.82 -15.43
C GLY A 38 4.23 -2.46 -16.56
N ALA A 39 3.86 -3.44 -17.40
CA ALA A 39 2.89 -3.25 -18.47
C ALA A 39 1.53 -2.82 -17.91
N TYR A 40 1.07 -3.46 -16.82
CA TYR A 40 -0.17 -3.08 -16.15
C TYR A 40 -0.17 -1.64 -15.64
N LEU A 41 0.95 -1.14 -15.09
CA LEU A 41 1.05 0.23 -14.60
C LEU A 41 1.15 1.27 -15.73
N SER A 42 1.76 0.90 -16.85
CA SER A 42 1.99 1.80 -17.99
C SER A 42 0.72 2.30 -18.68
N GLN A 43 -0.42 1.64 -18.44
CA GLN A 43 -1.72 2.05 -18.99
C GLN A 43 -2.28 3.33 -18.33
N TYR A 44 -1.75 3.73 -17.16
CA TYR A 44 -2.24 4.88 -16.42
C TYR A 44 -1.46 6.15 -16.75
N THR A 45 -2.14 7.28 -16.88
CA THR A 45 -1.53 8.58 -17.19
C THR A 45 -1.27 9.40 -15.91
N SER A 46 -2.10 9.21 -14.88
CA SER A 46 -2.07 9.98 -13.64
C SER A 46 -2.01 9.09 -12.39
N ALA A 47 -1.43 9.64 -11.32
CA ALA A 47 -1.34 9.01 -10.01
C ALA A 47 -1.67 10.02 -8.91
N LEU A 48 -2.64 9.68 -8.07
CA LEU A 48 -2.83 10.29 -6.76
C LEU A 48 -2.04 9.46 -5.73
N ILE A 49 -1.10 10.10 -5.03
CA ILE A 49 -0.36 9.49 -3.93
C ILE A 49 -0.84 10.15 -2.63
N ILE A 50 -1.15 9.32 -1.63
CA ILE A 50 -1.63 9.76 -0.32
C ILE A 50 -0.64 9.25 0.72
N ALA A 51 -0.02 10.18 1.45
CA ALA A 51 0.83 9.90 2.59
C ALA A 51 0.12 10.36 3.87
N THR A 52 -0.12 9.45 4.81
CA THR A 52 -0.76 9.73 6.09
C THR A 52 0.22 9.51 7.23
N LYS A 53 0.48 10.55 8.01
CA LYS A 53 1.26 10.46 9.26
C LYS A 53 0.32 10.20 10.42
N ILE A 54 0.63 9.17 11.21
CA ILE A 54 -0.12 8.79 12.40
C ILE A 54 0.84 8.92 13.58
N THR A 55 0.66 9.98 14.37
CA THR A 55 1.48 10.28 15.55
C THR A 55 0.81 9.68 16.78
N PRO A 56 1.45 8.72 17.48
CA PRO A 56 0.93 8.23 18.76
C PRO A 56 0.80 9.38 19.77
N ALA A 57 -0.28 9.40 20.55
CA ALA A 57 -0.46 10.43 21.59
C ALA A 57 0.52 10.27 22.76
N GLU A 58 0.99 9.06 23.00
CA GLU A 58 1.94 8.70 24.06
C GLU A 58 3.32 8.39 23.46
N GLN A 59 4.37 8.61 24.24
CA GLN A 59 5.73 8.20 23.88
C GLN A 59 5.98 6.74 24.27
N HIS A 60 6.96 6.09 23.63
CA HIS A 60 7.39 4.71 23.93
C HIS A 60 6.26 3.66 23.80
N VAL A 61 5.29 3.91 22.93
CA VAL A 61 4.24 2.94 22.64
C VAL A 61 4.85 1.67 22.05
N PRO A 62 4.49 0.47 22.52
CA PRO A 62 5.06 -0.78 21.99
C PRO A 62 4.78 -1.00 20.50
N MET A 63 5.74 -1.58 19.76
CA MET A 63 5.58 -1.91 18.34
C MET A 63 4.36 -2.82 18.05
N SER A 64 3.93 -3.64 19.02
CA SER A 64 2.74 -4.47 18.91
C SER A 64 1.45 -3.67 18.71
N GLU A 65 1.42 -2.42 19.16
CA GLU A 65 0.26 -1.52 19.03
C GLU A 65 0.15 -0.87 17.65
N ALA A 66 1.18 -0.96 16.79
CA ALA A 66 1.17 -0.37 15.45
C ALA A 66 -0.08 -0.76 14.67
N GLY A 67 -0.42 -2.05 14.68
CA GLY A 67 -1.59 -2.57 13.98
C GLY A 67 -2.91 -1.96 14.46
N ARG A 68 -3.04 -1.70 15.77
CA ARG A 68 -4.23 -1.05 16.35
C ARG A 68 -4.31 0.41 15.94
N LEU A 69 -3.20 1.14 16.02
CA LEU A 69 -3.14 2.57 15.73
C LEU A 69 -3.39 2.90 14.26
N ILE A 70 -2.90 2.09 13.33
CA ILE A 70 -3.09 2.36 11.88
C ILE A 70 -4.45 1.92 11.35
N ARG A 71 -5.18 1.08 12.10
CA ARG A 71 -6.37 0.37 11.59
C ARG A 71 -7.51 1.33 11.20
N PRO A 72 -7.86 2.37 11.97
CA PRO A 72 -8.93 3.29 11.61
C PRO A 72 -8.65 4.00 10.28
N GLU A 73 -7.43 4.55 10.13
CA GLU A 73 -6.96 5.27 8.95
C GLU A 73 -6.92 4.34 7.74
N ARG A 74 -6.41 3.11 7.90
CA ARG A 74 -6.46 2.09 6.85
C ARG A 74 -7.88 1.80 6.38
N GLN A 75 -8.80 1.55 7.31
CA GLN A 75 -10.19 1.24 6.97
C GLN A 75 -10.89 2.40 6.24
N TRP A 76 -10.55 3.64 6.59
CA TRP A 76 -11.06 4.82 5.92
C TRP A 76 -10.44 4.98 4.51
N LEU A 77 -9.10 4.92 4.40
CA LEU A 77 -8.38 5.03 3.14
C LEU A 77 -8.77 3.95 2.14
N GLU A 78 -8.78 2.67 2.55
CA GLU A 78 -9.13 1.55 1.67
C GLU A 78 -10.56 1.70 1.12
N ARG A 79 -11.54 2.08 1.96
CA ARG A 79 -12.90 2.34 1.50
C ARG A 79 -12.96 3.51 0.50
N ARG A 80 -12.28 4.61 0.80
CA ARG A 80 -12.29 5.82 -0.03
C ARG A 80 -11.65 5.56 -1.40
N LEU A 81 -10.54 4.83 -1.40
CA LEU A 81 -9.84 4.43 -2.62
C LEU A 81 -10.71 3.50 -3.49
N LEU A 82 -11.40 2.53 -2.89
CA LEU A 82 -12.35 1.69 -3.62
C LEU A 82 -13.56 2.48 -4.17
N GLU A 83 -14.02 3.53 -3.48
CA GLU A 83 -15.01 4.47 -4.03
C GLU A 83 -14.47 5.24 -5.24
N MET A 84 -13.19 5.64 -5.20
CA MET A 84 -12.54 6.30 -6.34
C MET A 84 -12.47 5.37 -7.55
N GLU A 85 -12.11 4.10 -7.37
CA GLU A 85 -12.16 3.11 -8.47
C GLU A 85 -13.55 3.02 -9.10
N ARG A 86 -14.60 2.95 -8.26
CA ARG A 86 -15.98 2.88 -8.74
C ARG A 86 -16.41 4.14 -9.50
N ARG A 87 -15.94 5.31 -9.07
CA ARG A 87 -16.37 6.60 -9.61
C ARG A 87 -15.60 7.04 -10.86
N TYR A 88 -14.29 6.80 -10.87
CA TYR A 88 -13.37 7.37 -11.86
C TYR A 88 -12.70 6.30 -12.73
N GLY A 89 -12.98 5.02 -12.48
CA GLY A 89 -12.19 3.92 -13.03
C GLY A 89 -10.80 3.88 -12.39
N GLY A 90 -9.82 3.26 -13.05
CA GLY A 90 -8.46 3.19 -12.53
C GLY A 90 -8.23 2.07 -11.51
N ARG A 91 -7.17 2.20 -10.72
CA ARG A 91 -6.72 1.20 -9.75
C ARG A 91 -6.14 1.81 -8.50
N SER A 92 -6.58 1.31 -7.36
CA SER A 92 -6.07 1.63 -6.04
C SER A 92 -4.95 0.69 -5.59
N PHE A 93 -4.11 1.21 -4.72
CA PHE A 93 -2.99 0.54 -4.07
C PHE A 93 -3.06 0.89 -2.58
N ALA A 94 -3.51 -0.06 -1.75
CA ALA A 94 -3.93 0.24 -0.39
C ALA A 94 -3.62 -0.86 0.65
N TYR A 95 -2.95 -1.95 0.24
CA TYR A 95 -2.57 -3.00 1.18
C TYR A 95 -1.48 -2.52 2.15
N VAL A 96 -1.67 -2.73 3.45
CA VAL A 96 -0.63 -2.41 4.44
C VAL A 96 -0.50 -3.55 5.44
N GLY A 97 0.53 -4.40 5.28
CA GLY A 97 0.92 -5.41 6.26
C GLY A 97 -0.01 -6.64 6.40
N THR A 98 -1.33 -6.47 6.49
CA THR A 98 -2.31 -7.56 6.66
C THR A 98 -3.61 -7.28 5.92
N CYS A 99 -4.36 -8.33 5.56
CA CYS A 99 -5.68 -8.17 4.95
C CYS A 99 -6.70 -7.69 6.00
N LEU A 100 -7.52 -6.69 5.69
CA LEU A 100 -8.59 -6.23 6.59
C LEU A 100 -9.83 -7.14 6.59
N TYR A 101 -9.98 -8.00 5.58
CA TYR A 101 -11.21 -8.73 5.30
C TYR A 101 -11.16 -10.21 5.68
N CYS A 102 -9.96 -10.80 5.71
CA CYS A 102 -9.77 -12.18 6.14
C CYS A 102 -9.31 -12.21 7.61
N PRO A 103 -9.80 -13.15 8.42
CA PRO A 103 -9.14 -13.49 9.68
C PRO A 103 -7.66 -13.84 9.44
N GLU A 104 -6.80 -13.50 10.40
CA GLU A 104 -5.36 -13.72 10.29
C GLU A 104 -5.04 -15.19 9.97
N GLY A 105 -4.09 -15.43 9.06
CA GLY A 105 -3.68 -16.77 8.65
C GLY A 105 -4.65 -17.53 7.73
N THR A 106 -5.83 -16.97 7.43
CA THR A 106 -6.87 -17.69 6.65
C THR A 106 -6.94 -17.32 5.18
N CYS A 107 -5.97 -16.56 4.65
CA CYS A 107 -5.97 -16.19 3.24
C CYS A 107 -5.93 -17.43 2.36
N THR A 108 -6.69 -17.46 1.26
CA THR A 108 -6.74 -18.58 0.33
C THR A 108 -5.51 -18.70 -0.56
N ARG A 109 -4.62 -17.69 -0.53
CA ARG A 109 -3.45 -17.60 -1.39
C ARG A 109 -2.49 -18.80 -1.29
N PRO A 110 -2.14 -19.32 -0.10
CA PRO A 110 -1.27 -20.50 0.03
C PRO A 110 -1.88 -21.77 -0.58
N GLU A 111 -3.21 -21.86 -0.68
CA GLU A 111 -3.93 -22.98 -1.29
C GLU A 111 -4.13 -22.82 -2.79
N ALA A 112 -3.57 -21.75 -3.40
CA ALA A 112 -3.77 -21.38 -4.81
C ALA A 112 -5.25 -21.22 -5.22
N LYS A 113 -6.15 -20.96 -4.25
CA LYS A 113 -7.57 -20.69 -4.50
C LYS A 113 -7.81 -19.19 -4.67
N PRO A 114 -8.80 -18.78 -5.49
CA PRO A 114 -9.14 -17.37 -5.69
C PRO A 114 -9.33 -16.61 -4.37
N CYS A 115 -9.07 -15.30 -4.40
CA CYS A 115 -9.38 -14.43 -3.27
C CYS A 115 -10.87 -14.51 -2.93
N ARG A 116 -11.22 -14.49 -1.64
CA ARG A 116 -12.62 -14.41 -1.17
C ARG A 116 -13.22 -13.00 -1.32
N HIS A 117 -12.37 -11.99 -1.53
CA HIS A 117 -12.75 -10.58 -1.60
C HIS A 117 -12.06 -9.87 -2.79
N PRO A 118 -12.16 -10.39 -4.02
CA PRO A 118 -11.46 -9.84 -5.19
C PRO A 118 -11.84 -8.38 -5.48
N GLU A 119 -13.04 -7.97 -5.12
CA GLU A 119 -13.57 -6.62 -5.25
C GLU A 119 -12.98 -5.63 -4.23
N LEU A 120 -12.43 -6.13 -3.11
CA LEU A 120 -11.91 -5.30 -2.02
C LEU A 120 -10.38 -5.30 -1.93
N VAL A 121 -9.74 -6.45 -2.14
CA VAL A 121 -8.30 -6.58 -1.94
C VAL A 121 -7.55 -5.94 -3.11
N ARG A 122 -6.69 -4.96 -2.79
CA ARG A 122 -5.78 -4.28 -3.72
C ARG A 122 -4.33 -4.51 -3.29
N PRO A 123 -3.35 -4.43 -4.20
CA PRO A 123 -1.94 -4.52 -3.83
C PRO A 123 -1.47 -3.28 -3.05
N SER A 124 -0.28 -3.32 -2.45
CA SER A 124 0.42 -2.11 -1.98
C SER A 124 1.25 -1.51 -3.12
N LEU A 125 1.77 -0.29 -2.93
CA LEU A 125 2.73 0.31 -3.86
C LEU A 125 4.06 -0.47 -3.87
N GLU A 126 4.61 -0.88 -2.71
CA GLU A 126 5.87 -1.65 -2.68
C GLU A 126 5.72 -3.02 -3.33
N ALA A 127 4.54 -3.65 -3.15
CA ALA A 127 4.21 -4.90 -3.80
C ALA A 127 4.30 -4.80 -5.34
N CYS A 128 4.07 -3.61 -5.89
CA CYS A 128 4.20 -3.29 -7.31
C CYS A 128 5.58 -2.74 -7.71
N GLY A 129 6.51 -2.63 -6.76
CA GLY A 129 7.90 -2.26 -7.00
C GLY A 129 8.27 -0.82 -6.66
N PHE A 130 7.37 -0.05 -6.03
CA PHE A 130 7.62 1.34 -5.71
C PHE A 130 8.38 1.52 -4.40
N ASP A 131 9.31 2.46 -4.41
CA ASP A 131 10.05 2.95 -3.26
C ASP A 131 9.22 3.95 -2.47
N ILE A 132 8.50 3.46 -1.46
CA ILE A 132 7.69 4.33 -0.62
C ILE A 132 8.52 5.27 0.24
N ALA A 133 9.74 4.88 0.65
CA ALA A 133 10.60 5.76 1.45
C ALA A 133 11.09 6.94 0.60
N HIS A 134 11.55 6.67 -0.62
CA HIS A 134 11.93 7.71 -1.57
C HIS A 134 10.71 8.54 -2.01
N THR A 135 9.56 7.90 -2.24
CA THR A 135 8.30 8.58 -2.59
C THR A 135 7.92 9.59 -1.51
N THR A 136 7.94 9.20 -0.23
CA THR A 136 7.50 10.08 0.85
C THR A 136 8.49 11.20 1.14
N SER A 137 9.80 10.92 1.09
CA SER A 137 10.81 11.93 1.35
C SER A 137 10.80 12.99 0.25
N GLU A 138 10.78 12.60 -1.01
CA GLU A 138 10.90 13.54 -2.13
C GLU A 138 9.59 14.29 -2.42
N LEU A 139 8.44 13.62 -2.43
CA LEU A 139 7.18 14.26 -2.81
C LEU A 139 6.49 14.99 -1.65
N PHE A 140 6.76 14.58 -0.40
CA PHE A 140 6.05 15.09 0.77
C PHE A 140 6.97 15.66 1.86
N GLY A 141 8.29 15.51 1.75
CA GLY A 141 9.21 15.88 2.83
C GLY A 141 9.00 15.03 4.09
N ILE A 142 8.50 13.80 3.95
CA ILE A 142 8.21 12.87 5.06
C ILE A 142 9.19 11.71 5.01
N GLU A 143 10.10 11.67 5.98
CA GLU A 143 11.00 10.54 6.17
C GLU A 143 10.27 9.32 6.73
N LEU A 144 10.50 8.14 6.14
CA LEU A 144 9.94 6.91 6.68
C LEU A 144 10.70 6.51 7.95
N LYS A 145 10.00 6.45 9.08
CA LYS A 145 10.58 6.08 10.38
C LYS A 145 10.29 4.63 10.73
N TRP A 146 11.25 4.01 11.41
CA TRP A 146 11.17 2.65 11.92
C TRP A 146 11.22 2.66 13.44
N GLY A 147 10.57 1.68 14.07
CA GLY A 147 10.64 1.53 15.52
C GLY A 147 12.05 1.17 15.98
N THR A 148 12.41 1.66 17.17
CA THR A 148 13.68 1.41 17.85
C THR A 148 13.41 0.83 19.22
N ASP A 149 14.22 -0.13 19.66
CA ASP A 149 14.12 -0.75 20.99
C ASP A 149 12.72 -1.30 21.34
N GLY A 150 12.04 -1.87 20.33
CA GLY A 150 10.69 -2.42 20.49
C GLY A 150 9.56 -1.39 20.62
N SER A 151 9.87 -0.09 20.50
CA SER A 151 8.90 1.01 20.55
C SER A 151 8.59 1.56 19.15
N LEU A 152 7.40 2.13 19.00
CA LEU A 152 7.00 2.84 17.78
C LEU A 152 7.91 4.06 17.53
N PRO A 153 8.13 4.42 16.27
CA PRO A 153 8.72 5.71 15.93
C PRO A 153 7.80 6.87 16.35
N GLU A 154 8.32 8.10 16.28
CA GLU A 154 7.57 9.35 16.51
C GLU A 154 6.25 9.40 15.70
N TYR A 155 6.24 8.83 14.50
CA TYR A 155 5.03 8.66 13.71
C TYR A 155 5.14 7.42 12.84
N LEU A 156 3.99 6.79 12.58
CA LEU A 156 3.82 5.79 11.53
C LEU A 156 3.41 6.49 10.25
N THR A 157 3.84 5.96 9.11
CA THR A 157 3.45 6.49 7.79
C THR A 157 2.71 5.41 7.01
N LEU A 158 1.49 5.72 6.56
CA LEU A 158 0.77 4.93 5.57
C LEU A 158 0.90 5.61 4.21
N VAL A 159 1.23 4.83 3.18
CA VAL A 159 1.30 5.33 1.81
C VAL A 159 0.36 4.50 0.94
N CYS A 160 -0.59 5.19 0.31
CA CYS A 160 -1.53 4.59 -0.61
C CYS A 160 -1.50 5.32 -1.95
N GLY A 161 -2.02 4.68 -3.00
CA GLY A 161 -2.08 5.25 -4.34
C GLY A 161 -3.40 4.98 -5.04
N PHE A 162 -3.73 5.84 -6.00
CA PHE A 162 -4.80 5.64 -6.96
C PHE A 162 -4.32 6.09 -8.34
N PHE A 163 -4.17 5.15 -9.26
CA PHE A 163 -3.71 5.40 -10.62
C PHE A 163 -4.90 5.38 -11.57
N HIS A 164 -5.01 6.37 -12.44
CA HIS A 164 -6.20 6.59 -13.26
C HIS A 164 -5.89 7.31 -14.57
N ASN A 165 -6.90 7.30 -15.45
CA ASN A 165 -6.91 8.03 -16.73
C ASN A 165 -8.01 9.10 -16.77
N ALA A 166 -8.79 9.26 -15.71
CA ALA A 166 -9.82 10.30 -15.63
C ALA A 166 -9.20 11.70 -15.74
N GLU A 167 -9.87 12.59 -16.49
CA GLU A 167 -9.45 13.98 -16.68
C GLU A 167 -9.38 14.75 -15.37
N ASN A 168 -10.38 14.56 -14.50
CA ASN A 168 -10.47 15.20 -13.20
C ASN A 168 -10.92 14.19 -12.15
N ILE A 169 -10.28 14.22 -10.99
CA ILE A 169 -10.65 13.47 -9.81
C ILE A 169 -10.85 14.42 -8.63
N ILE A 170 -11.71 14.05 -7.69
CA ILE A 170 -11.92 14.81 -6.47
C ILE A 170 -11.50 13.93 -5.30
N TRP A 171 -10.40 14.31 -4.65
CA TRP A 171 -9.99 13.77 -3.36
C TRP A 171 -10.55 14.67 -2.25
N ASN A 172 -11.66 14.24 -1.64
CA ASN A 172 -12.13 14.82 -0.38
C ASN A 172 -11.50 14.00 0.73
N GLY A 173 -10.40 14.53 1.27
CA GLY A 173 -9.70 13.99 2.42
C GLY A 173 -10.57 13.97 3.67
#